data_AF-A0A9P8DVH4-F1
#
_entry.id   AF-A0A9P8DVH4-F1
#
_cell.length_a   1.000
_cell.length_b   1.000
_cell.length_c   1.000
_cell.angle_alpha   90.00
_cell.angle_beta   90.00
_cell.angle_gamma   90.00
#
_symmetry.space_group_name_H-M   'P 1'
#
loop_
_entity.id
_entity.type
_entity.pdbx_description
1 polymer ?
#
loop_
_entity_poly.entity_id
_entity_poly.type
_entity_poly.pdbx_seq_one_letter_code
_entity_poly.pdbx_strand_id
1 'polypeptide(L)'
;MVFSTFKYIQKKLFEDDDNTTGCEDVTSYLKSVIEERFGTKHIANVFLYWPVELGGLELRNPFIPLMTARENSETQPNDILEIAWEQDEEEYDDYKRAFEKNRSKHFVEVPYGCDAEKFFSFEEFVRFREETSPYLKAAYDRLLDSPTIESLVYTRFIEYALNTLPLEFRTSKHIKPHFTAMDVYWRWTLHLYAAEAMERFGGLGLGEKEMLPVELVNLLRSERVRWQG
;
A
#
# COMPACT_ATOMS: atom_id res chain seq x y z
N MET A 1 -11.52 -7.35 10.74
CA MET A 1 -12.77 -6.86 10.14
C MET A 1 -12.70 -6.81 8.60
N VAL A 2 -11.68 -6.18 7.99
CA VAL A 2 -11.57 -6.13 6.51
C VAL A 2 -11.32 -7.50 5.87
N PHE A 3 -10.36 -8.29 6.37
CA PHE A 3 -10.06 -9.63 5.84
C PHE A 3 -11.24 -10.60 5.92
N SER A 4 -12.01 -10.56 7.03
CA SER A 4 -13.21 -11.37 7.21
C SER A 4 -14.31 -10.98 6.20
N THR A 5 -14.48 -9.68 5.95
CA THR A 5 -15.44 -9.20 4.93
C THR A 5 -15.01 -9.61 3.53
N PHE A 6 -13.72 -9.52 3.21
CA PHE A 6 -13.22 -9.94 1.90
C PHE A 6 -13.40 -11.44 1.67
N LYS A 7 -13.11 -12.26 2.69
CA LYS A 7 -13.37 -13.71 2.67
C LYS A 7 -14.87 -14.00 2.49
N TYR A 8 -15.73 -13.25 3.18
CA TYR A 8 -17.18 -13.39 3.02
C TYR A 8 -17.64 -13.06 1.60
N ILE A 9 -17.15 -11.97 1.00
CA ILE A 9 -17.47 -11.58 -0.38
C ILE A 9 -17.01 -12.65 -1.37
N GLN A 10 -15.77 -13.15 -1.24
CA GLN A 10 -15.26 -14.20 -2.13
C GLN A 10 -16.10 -15.47 -2.04
N LYS A 11 -16.43 -15.92 -0.82
CA LYS A 11 -17.33 -17.05 -0.62
C LYS A 11 -18.67 -16.81 -1.30
N LYS A 12 -19.30 -15.65 -1.11
CA LYS A 12 -20.59 -15.34 -1.73
C LYS A 12 -20.57 -15.21 -3.26
N LEU A 13 -19.43 -14.90 -3.86
CA LEU A 13 -19.30 -14.75 -5.31
C LEU A 13 -18.92 -16.05 -6.02
N PHE A 14 -18.17 -16.92 -5.35
CA PHE A 14 -17.56 -18.11 -5.97
C PHE A 14 -18.07 -19.44 -5.41
N GLU A 15 -18.63 -19.47 -4.20
CA GLU A 15 -19.44 -20.60 -3.73
C GLU A 15 -20.83 -20.49 -4.39
N ASP A 16 -21.16 -21.48 -5.22
CA ASP A 16 -22.50 -21.62 -5.80
C ASP A 16 -23.43 -22.28 -4.76
N ASP A 17 -24.73 -21.96 -4.77
CA ASP A 17 -25.70 -22.44 -3.76
C ASP A 17 -25.84 -23.98 -3.77
N ASP A 18 -25.58 -24.62 -4.91
CA ASP A 18 -25.57 -26.08 -5.10
C ASP A 18 -24.19 -26.75 -4.91
N ASN A 19 -23.18 -25.98 -4.49
CA ASN A 19 -21.80 -26.43 -4.26
C ASN A 19 -21.15 -27.15 -5.47
N THR A 20 -21.63 -26.87 -6.67
CA THR A 20 -21.32 -27.61 -7.91
C THR A 20 -19.92 -27.30 -8.43
N THR A 21 -19.42 -26.07 -8.19
CA THR A 21 -18.06 -25.62 -8.54
C THR A 21 -17.03 -25.90 -7.44
N GLY A 22 -17.45 -25.97 -6.17
CA GLY A 22 -16.57 -26.19 -5.01
C GLY A 22 -15.45 -25.16 -4.82
N CYS A 23 -15.57 -23.96 -5.41
CA CYS A 23 -14.52 -22.94 -5.43
C CYS A 23 -14.72 -21.90 -4.32
N GLU A 24 -13.87 -21.91 -3.29
CA GLU A 24 -14.01 -20.97 -2.16
C GLU A 24 -13.41 -19.57 -2.42
N ASP A 25 -12.57 -19.44 -3.46
CA ASP A 25 -11.89 -18.20 -3.79
C ASP A 25 -11.71 -17.99 -5.31
N VAL A 26 -11.34 -16.76 -5.66
CA VAL A 26 -11.11 -16.33 -7.05
C VAL A 26 -10.03 -17.18 -7.75
N THR A 27 -9.02 -17.65 -7.02
CA THR A 27 -7.93 -18.42 -7.63
C THR A 27 -8.39 -19.82 -8.00
N SER A 28 -9.17 -20.47 -7.14
CA SER A 28 -9.75 -21.79 -7.35
C SER A 28 -10.72 -21.75 -8.52
N TYR A 29 -11.55 -20.71 -8.58
CA TYR A 29 -12.45 -20.47 -9.71
C TYR A 29 -11.70 -20.27 -11.03
N LEU A 30 -10.67 -19.42 -11.06
CA LEU A 30 -9.89 -19.22 -12.29
C LEU A 30 -9.16 -20.49 -12.73
N LYS A 31 -8.64 -21.27 -11.78
CA LYS A 31 -7.99 -22.56 -12.09
C LYS A 31 -8.97 -23.56 -12.68
N SER A 32 -10.18 -23.67 -12.14
CA SER A 32 -11.20 -24.59 -12.69
C SER A 32 -11.63 -24.16 -14.09
N VAL A 33 -11.82 -22.85 -14.34
CA VAL A 33 -12.14 -22.32 -15.67
C VAL A 33 -11.03 -22.60 -16.68
N ILE A 34 -9.76 -22.46 -16.28
CA ILE A 34 -8.62 -22.77 -17.17
C ILE A 34 -8.52 -24.28 -17.42
N GLU A 35 -8.76 -25.11 -16.41
CA GLU A 35 -8.78 -26.57 -16.55
C GLU A 35 -9.89 -27.02 -17.51
N GLU A 36 -11.10 -26.47 -17.37
CA GLU A 36 -12.24 -26.78 -18.26
C GLU A 36 -11.97 -26.37 -19.71
N ARG A 37 -11.41 -25.17 -19.92
CA ARG A 37 -11.21 -24.61 -21.27
C ARG A 37 -9.99 -25.15 -21.99
N PHE A 38 -8.91 -25.42 -21.26
CA PHE A 38 -7.60 -25.74 -21.84
C PHE A 38 -7.05 -27.10 -21.41
N GLY A 39 -7.76 -27.86 -20.56
CA GLY A 39 -7.34 -29.18 -20.08
C GLY A 39 -6.08 -29.17 -19.22
N THR A 40 -5.63 -28.00 -18.75
CA THR A 40 -4.38 -27.83 -18.02
C THR A 40 -4.63 -27.93 -16.52
N LYS A 41 -3.92 -28.84 -15.86
CA LYS A 41 -4.03 -29.07 -14.40
C LYS A 41 -2.86 -28.45 -13.64
N HIS A 42 -3.02 -28.32 -12.32
CA HIS A 42 -1.96 -27.86 -11.40
C HIS A 42 -1.41 -26.46 -11.69
N ILE A 43 -2.27 -25.53 -12.10
CA ILE A 43 -1.88 -24.15 -12.39
C ILE A 43 -1.30 -23.48 -11.13
N ALA A 44 -0.14 -22.87 -11.29
CA ALA A 44 0.60 -22.19 -10.24
C ALA A 44 -0.11 -20.88 -9.83
N ASN A 45 -0.04 -20.50 -8.55
CA ASN A 45 -0.62 -19.21 -8.12
C ASN A 45 0.13 -18.03 -8.73
N VAL A 46 1.45 -18.17 -8.89
CA VAL A 46 2.28 -17.17 -9.57
C VAL A 46 1.74 -16.84 -10.95
N PHE A 47 1.33 -17.83 -11.76
CA PHE A 47 0.77 -17.56 -13.09
C PHE A 47 -0.43 -16.61 -13.05
N LEU A 48 -1.28 -16.69 -12.01
CA LEU A 48 -2.44 -15.81 -11.87
C LEU A 48 -2.03 -14.38 -11.51
N TYR A 49 -1.13 -14.21 -10.53
CA TYR A 49 -0.80 -12.90 -9.96
C TYR A 49 0.39 -12.19 -10.63
N TRP A 50 1.14 -12.89 -11.48
CA TRP A 50 2.32 -12.36 -12.17
C TRP A 50 1.94 -11.42 -13.32
N PRO A 51 2.78 -10.43 -13.69
CA PRO A 51 2.46 -9.51 -14.78
C PRO A 51 2.23 -10.20 -16.13
N VAL A 52 1.32 -9.66 -16.93
CA VAL A 52 1.06 -10.18 -18.29
C VAL A 52 2.27 -10.06 -19.20
N GLU A 53 3.13 -9.05 -19.01
CA GLU A 53 4.34 -8.88 -19.83
C GLU A 53 5.40 -9.94 -19.54
N LEU A 54 5.24 -10.71 -18.46
CA LEU A 54 6.13 -11.81 -18.05
C LEU A 54 5.45 -13.17 -18.14
N GLY A 55 4.28 -13.24 -18.78
CA GLY A 55 3.53 -14.48 -18.99
C GLY A 55 2.58 -14.89 -17.88
N GLY A 56 2.22 -13.97 -16.97
CA GLY A 56 1.11 -14.17 -16.03
C GLY A 56 -0.23 -13.62 -16.54
N LEU A 57 -1.23 -13.60 -15.66
CA LEU A 57 -2.57 -13.04 -15.92
C LEU A 57 -2.79 -11.65 -15.29
N GLU A 58 -1.85 -11.18 -14.48
CA GLU A 58 -1.94 -9.91 -13.75
C GLU A 58 -3.20 -9.75 -12.88
N LEU A 59 -3.67 -10.84 -12.28
CA LEU A 59 -4.69 -10.76 -11.25
C LEU A 59 -4.15 -9.90 -10.09
N ARG A 60 -4.93 -8.91 -9.65
CA ARG A 60 -4.52 -8.08 -8.52
C ARG A 60 -4.84 -8.78 -7.20
N ASN A 61 -3.86 -8.86 -6.31
CA ASN A 61 -4.07 -9.34 -4.95
C ASN A 61 -4.49 -8.17 -4.05
N PRO A 62 -5.76 -8.11 -3.60
CA PRO A 62 -6.28 -7.02 -2.79
C PRO A 62 -5.71 -7.01 -1.37
N PHE A 63 -5.08 -8.09 -0.92
CA PHE A 63 -4.49 -8.16 0.41
C PHE A 63 -3.11 -7.51 0.49
N ILE A 64 -2.37 -7.41 -0.62
CA ILE A 64 -1.08 -6.72 -0.65
C ILE A 64 -1.20 -5.28 -0.11
N PRO A 65 -2.05 -4.40 -0.68
CA PRO A 65 -2.18 -3.03 -0.17
C PRO A 65 -2.72 -2.96 1.28
N LEU A 66 -3.48 -3.96 1.73
CA LEU A 66 -4.01 -4.00 3.10
C LEU A 66 -2.95 -4.44 4.11
N MET A 67 -2.10 -5.41 3.75
CA MET A 67 -1.01 -5.86 4.59
C MET A 67 0.08 -4.79 4.70
N THR A 68 0.42 -4.17 3.56
CA THR A 68 1.39 -3.08 3.51
C THR A 68 0.99 -1.89 4.36
N ALA A 69 -0.31 -1.65 4.54
CA ALA A 69 -0.83 -0.54 5.35
C ALA A 69 -0.81 -0.83 6.85
N ARG A 70 -0.86 -2.11 7.26
CA ARG A 70 -1.05 -2.52 8.65
C ARG A 70 0.24 -2.54 9.46
N GLU A 71 1.37 -2.89 8.83
CA GLU A 71 2.67 -2.93 9.52
C GLU A 71 3.14 -1.54 9.96
N ASN A 72 2.63 -0.46 9.36
CA ASN A 72 3.07 0.91 9.64
C ASN A 72 2.29 1.60 10.78
N SER A 73 1.45 0.87 11.53
CA SER A 73 0.77 1.43 12.72
C SER A 73 1.65 1.31 13.96
N GLU A 74 2.95 1.61 13.84
CA GLU A 74 3.88 1.57 14.98
C GLU A 74 3.48 2.58 16.07
N THR A 75 2.84 3.68 15.67
CA THR A 75 2.31 4.68 16.61
C THR A 75 0.81 4.48 16.81
N GLN A 76 0.36 4.21 18.04
CA GLN A 76 -1.07 4.15 18.29
C GLN A 76 -1.68 5.55 18.16
N PRO A 77 -2.94 5.68 17.70
CA PRO A 77 -3.61 6.96 17.64
C PRO A 77 -3.61 7.71 18.98
N ASN A 78 -3.69 6.98 20.09
CA ASN A 78 -3.62 7.54 21.43
C ASN A 78 -2.26 8.18 21.70
N ASP A 79 -1.16 7.53 21.33
CA ASP A 79 0.19 8.08 21.52
C ASP A 79 0.37 9.39 20.72
N ILE A 80 -0.20 9.46 19.50
CA ILE A 80 -0.16 10.68 18.68
C ILE A 80 -0.90 11.82 19.38
N LEU A 81 -2.06 11.54 19.98
CA LEU A 81 -2.85 12.53 20.70
C LEU A 81 -2.21 12.92 22.04
N GLU A 82 -1.57 11.99 22.73
CA GLU A 82 -0.85 12.23 23.97
C GLU A 82 0.35 13.14 23.74
N ILE A 83 1.14 12.88 22.70
CA ILE A 83 2.25 13.77 22.29
C ILE A 83 1.74 15.19 21.98
N ALA A 84 0.62 15.31 21.27
CA ALA A 84 0.05 16.63 20.98
C ALA A 84 -0.42 17.36 22.25
N TRP A 85 -0.96 16.62 23.22
CA TRP A 85 -1.39 17.16 24.50
C TRP A 85 -0.21 17.62 25.35
N GLU A 86 0.86 16.82 25.42
CA GLU A 86 2.10 17.19 26.10
C GLU A 86 2.71 18.47 25.51
N GLN A 87 2.66 18.62 24.19
CA GLN A 87 3.13 19.84 23.50
C GLN A 87 2.28 21.07 23.81
N ASP A 88 0.94 20.93 23.90
CA ASP A 88 0.06 22.02 24.33
C ASP A 88 0.39 22.44 25.78
N GLU A 89 0.69 21.49 26.67
CA GLU A 89 1.11 21.77 28.05
C GLU A 89 2.46 22.49 28.12
N GLU A 90 3.45 22.04 27.35
CA GLU A 90 4.77 22.68 27.26
C GLU A 90 4.66 24.12 26.74
N GLU A 91 3.86 24.35 25.69
CA GLU A 91 3.66 25.68 25.11
C GLU A 91 2.99 26.63 26.12
N TYR A 92 1.97 26.16 26.84
CA TYR A 92 1.34 26.92 27.93
C TYR A 92 2.36 27.31 29.01
N ASP A 93 3.19 26.36 29.42
CA ASP A 93 4.19 26.57 30.45
C ASP A 93 5.24 27.61 30.03
N ASP A 94 5.66 27.58 28.77
CA ASP A 94 6.60 28.55 28.21
C ASP A 94 5.99 29.95 28.10
N TYR A 95 4.73 30.08 27.66
CA TYR A 95 4.04 31.37 27.66
C TYR A 95 3.84 31.91 29.09
N LYS A 96 3.50 31.04 30.05
CA LYS A 96 3.35 31.41 31.46
C LYS A 96 4.67 31.91 32.04
N ARG A 97 5.77 31.19 31.82
CA ARG A 97 7.12 31.59 32.27
C ARG A 97 7.54 32.93 31.64
N ALA A 98 7.26 33.14 30.36
CA ALA A 98 7.55 34.39 29.66
C ALA A 98 6.73 35.56 30.23
N PHE A 99 5.45 35.33 30.51
CA PHE A 99 4.54 36.32 31.12
C PHE A 99 5.03 36.74 32.52
N GLU A 100 5.39 35.76 33.36
CA GLU A 100 5.88 36.01 34.72
C GLU A 100 7.22 36.76 34.74
N LYS A 101 8.14 36.41 33.82
CA LYS A 101 9.46 37.05 33.72
C LYS A 101 9.40 38.51 33.25
N ASN A 102 8.41 38.87 32.42
CA ASN A 102 8.27 40.20 31.84
C ASN A 102 7.18 41.09 32.49
N ARG A 103 6.72 40.76 33.70
CA ARG A 103 5.69 41.53 34.45
C ARG A 103 5.90 43.05 34.47
N SER A 104 7.15 43.52 34.39
CA SER A 104 7.52 44.94 34.47
C SER A 104 7.49 45.71 33.15
N LYS A 105 7.19 45.06 32.00
CA LYS A 105 7.26 45.66 30.65
C LYS A 105 5.94 45.62 29.87
N HIS A 106 4.83 45.25 30.50
CA HIS A 106 3.54 45.06 29.82
C HIS A 106 2.88 46.42 29.47
N PHE A 107 3.36 47.05 28.39
CA PHE A 107 2.68 48.13 27.66
C PHE A 107 1.96 47.56 26.43
N VAL A 108 1.14 46.53 26.62
CA VAL A 108 0.30 46.00 25.54
C VAL A 108 -1.14 46.39 25.83
N GLU A 109 -1.86 46.90 24.82
CA GLU A 109 -3.30 47.08 24.90
C GLU A 109 -3.94 45.72 25.17
N VAL A 110 -4.36 45.51 26.42
CA VAL A 110 -5.09 44.32 26.83
C VAL A 110 -6.52 44.46 26.32
N PRO A 111 -7.06 43.47 25.57
CA PRO A 111 -8.44 43.50 25.12
C PRO A 111 -9.43 43.73 26.26
N TYR A 112 -10.51 44.46 25.99
CA TYR A 112 -11.51 44.82 26.98
C TYR A 112 -12.12 43.56 27.63
N GLY A 113 -12.02 43.46 28.96
CA GLY A 113 -12.51 42.31 29.75
C GLY A 113 -11.44 41.29 30.15
N CYS A 114 -10.18 41.46 29.74
CA CYS A 114 -9.07 40.62 30.15
C CYS A 114 -8.28 41.25 31.32
N ASP A 115 -7.85 40.42 32.27
CA ASP A 115 -7.00 40.84 33.39
C ASP A 115 -5.53 40.87 32.95
N ALA A 116 -4.93 42.07 32.92
CA ALA A 116 -3.54 42.28 32.52
C ALA A 116 -2.52 41.69 33.51
N GLU A 117 -2.93 41.43 34.76
CA GLU A 117 -2.05 40.97 35.83
C GLU A 117 -2.02 39.45 35.98
N LYS A 118 -3.03 38.77 35.44
CA LYS A 118 -3.22 37.32 35.58
C LYS A 118 -3.10 36.61 34.23
N PHE A 119 -2.17 35.67 34.14
CA PHE A 119 -2.14 34.71 33.05
C PHE A 119 -3.35 33.75 33.16
N PHE A 120 -4.00 33.46 32.02
CA PHE A 120 -5.16 32.58 31.95
C PHE A 120 -4.82 31.15 32.41
N SER A 121 -5.83 30.36 32.77
CA SER A 121 -5.62 28.96 33.17
C SER A 121 -5.32 28.07 31.96
N PHE A 122 -4.76 26.87 32.20
CA PHE A 122 -4.56 25.90 31.12
C PHE A 122 -5.89 25.51 30.45
N GLU A 123 -6.97 25.39 31.22
CA GLU A 123 -8.32 25.09 30.67
C GLU A 123 -8.80 26.18 29.70
N GLU A 124 -8.50 27.45 29.99
CA GLU A 124 -8.81 28.56 29.09
C GLU A 124 -7.91 28.58 27.86
N PHE A 125 -6.63 28.21 28.01
CA PHE A 125 -5.68 28.11 26.90
C PHE A 125 -6.11 27.08 25.85
N VAL A 126 -6.55 25.90 26.29
CA VAL A 126 -6.96 24.80 25.39
C VAL A 126 -8.43 24.89 24.95
N ARG A 127 -9.18 25.89 25.42
CA ARG A 127 -10.63 26.01 25.16
C ARG A 127 -10.99 26.02 23.67
N PHE A 128 -10.14 26.60 22.84
CA PHE A 128 -10.31 26.68 21.39
C PHE A 128 -9.22 25.91 20.64
N ARG A 129 -8.72 24.81 21.23
CA ARG A 129 -7.62 24.00 20.68
C ARG A 129 -7.81 23.57 19.22
N GLU A 130 -9.04 23.38 18.77
CA GLU A 130 -9.33 23.02 17.38
C GLU A 130 -8.94 24.12 16.38
N GLU A 131 -9.00 25.38 16.79
CA GLU A 131 -8.62 26.53 15.97
C GLU A 131 -7.20 27.01 16.25
N THR A 132 -6.73 26.86 17.48
CA THR A 132 -5.49 27.50 17.95
C THR A 132 -4.29 26.56 18.05
N SER A 133 -4.49 25.27 18.32
CA SER A 133 -3.37 24.35 18.56
C SER A 133 -2.76 23.84 17.24
N PRO A 134 -1.50 24.22 16.93
CA PRO A 134 -0.80 23.67 15.78
C PRO A 134 -0.48 22.17 15.98
N TYR A 135 -0.32 21.73 17.23
CA TYR A 135 0.01 20.35 17.58
C TYR A 135 -1.19 19.42 17.36
N LEU A 136 -2.39 19.86 17.75
CA LEU A 136 -3.61 19.11 17.45
C LEU A 136 -3.85 19.00 15.94
N LYS A 137 -3.62 20.08 15.19
CA LYS A 137 -3.70 20.05 13.74
C LYS A 137 -2.71 19.04 13.14
N ALA A 138 -1.45 19.04 13.61
CA ALA A 138 -0.44 18.10 13.14
C ALA A 138 -0.81 16.64 13.48
N ALA A 139 -1.34 16.39 14.68
CA ALA A 139 -1.87 15.08 15.06
C ALA A 139 -3.03 14.65 14.16
N TYR A 140 -3.97 15.55 13.89
CA TYR A 140 -5.09 15.29 12.98
C TYR A 140 -4.61 14.95 11.56
N ASP A 141 -3.72 15.76 10.99
CA ASP A 141 -3.15 15.53 9.66
C ASP A 141 -2.43 14.17 9.60
N ARG A 142 -1.70 13.81 10.66
CA ARG A 142 -1.00 12.51 10.75
C ARG A 142 -1.94 11.32 10.89
N LEU A 143 -3.06 11.48 11.60
CA LEU A 143 -4.08 10.43 11.75
C LEU A 143 -4.88 10.19 10.47
N LEU A 144 -5.01 11.22 9.63
CA LEU A 144 -5.64 11.11 8.32
C LEU A 144 -4.70 10.59 7.22
N ASP A 145 -3.39 10.66 7.44
CA ASP A 145 -2.42 10.25 6.44
C ASP A 145 -2.52 8.74 6.17
N SER A 146 -2.24 8.36 4.92
CA SER A 146 -2.16 6.95 4.58
C SER A 146 -0.96 6.34 5.29
N PRO A 147 -1.10 5.17 5.93
CA PRO A 147 0.02 4.53 6.61
C PRO A 147 1.19 4.35 5.63
N THR A 148 2.37 4.80 6.06
CA THR A 148 3.58 4.86 5.23
C THR A 148 4.14 3.47 4.96
N ILE A 149 3.91 2.93 3.77
CA ILE A 149 4.29 1.55 3.46
C ILE A 149 5.80 1.31 3.64
N GLU A 150 6.15 0.43 4.58
CA GLU A 150 7.54 0.03 4.77
C GLU A 150 8.08 -0.70 3.52
N SER A 151 9.32 -0.35 3.16
CA SER A 151 9.98 -0.98 2.04
C SER A 151 10.48 -2.36 2.46
N LEU A 152 10.02 -3.41 1.78
CA LEU A 152 10.50 -4.77 2.00
C LEU A 152 12.02 -4.88 1.91
N VAL A 153 12.60 -5.72 2.77
CA VAL A 153 14.04 -6.02 2.78
C VAL A 153 14.42 -6.70 1.47
N TYR A 154 15.39 -6.12 0.76
CA TYR A 154 15.96 -6.73 -0.45
C TYR A 154 16.83 -7.94 -0.07
N THR A 155 16.25 -9.14 -0.11
CA THR A 155 16.95 -10.37 0.28
C THR A 155 17.85 -10.90 -0.83
N ARG A 156 18.86 -11.71 -0.47
CA ARG A 156 19.75 -12.40 -1.43
C ARG A 156 18.99 -13.29 -2.41
N PHE A 157 17.89 -13.90 -1.96
CA PHE A 157 17.04 -14.71 -2.84
C PHE A 157 16.38 -13.85 -3.91
N ILE A 158 15.86 -12.69 -3.54
CA ILE A 158 15.23 -11.76 -4.47
C ILE A 158 16.26 -11.19 -5.45
N GLU A 159 17.46 -10.89 -4.97
CA GLU A 159 18.58 -10.50 -5.83
C GLU A 159 18.90 -11.59 -6.86
N TYR A 160 19.04 -12.84 -6.41
CA TYR A 160 19.26 -13.97 -7.30
C TYR A 160 18.14 -14.14 -8.32
N ALA A 161 16.88 -14.07 -7.89
CA ALA A 161 15.72 -14.19 -8.76
C ALA A 161 15.65 -13.05 -9.79
N LEU A 162 15.90 -11.80 -9.40
CA LEU A 162 15.95 -10.68 -10.36
C LEU A 162 17.08 -10.82 -11.38
N ASN A 163 18.19 -11.44 -10.99
CA ASN A 163 19.29 -11.73 -11.91
C ASN A 163 18.96 -12.82 -12.94
N THR A 164 17.95 -13.67 -12.69
CA THR A 164 17.47 -14.66 -13.69
C THR A 164 16.49 -14.05 -14.70
N LEU A 165 16.04 -12.80 -14.50
CA LEU A 165 15.15 -12.13 -15.43
C LEU A 165 15.82 -11.97 -16.80
N PRO A 166 15.26 -12.57 -17.88
CA PRO A 166 15.85 -12.48 -19.22
C PRO A 166 15.94 -11.04 -19.71
N LEU A 167 16.94 -10.76 -20.57
CA LEU A 167 17.24 -9.41 -21.06
C LEU A 167 16.02 -8.72 -21.69
N GLU A 168 15.22 -9.47 -22.45
CA GLU A 168 14.01 -9.01 -23.14
C GLU A 168 12.88 -8.55 -22.20
N PHE A 169 12.93 -8.96 -20.94
CA PHE A 169 11.96 -8.64 -19.89
C PHE A 169 12.46 -7.58 -18.90
N ARG A 170 13.74 -7.16 -18.99
CA ARG A 170 14.30 -6.14 -18.07
C ARG A 170 13.66 -4.77 -18.21
N THR A 171 13.02 -4.50 -19.34
CA THR A 171 12.26 -3.28 -19.60
C THR A 171 10.78 -3.41 -19.24
N SER A 172 10.38 -4.50 -18.56
CA SER A 172 8.98 -4.67 -18.16
C SER A 172 8.53 -3.51 -17.26
N LYS A 173 7.24 -3.20 -17.37
CA LYS A 173 6.61 -2.11 -16.62
C LYS A 173 6.63 -2.37 -15.11
N HIS A 174 6.53 -3.63 -14.72
CA HIS A 174 6.16 -4.05 -13.37
C HIS A 174 7.32 -4.65 -12.58
N ILE A 175 7.95 -5.72 -13.08
CA ILE A 175 9.13 -6.32 -12.43
C ILE A 175 10.40 -5.81 -13.11
N LYS A 176 11.22 -5.10 -12.35
CA LYS A 176 12.43 -4.43 -12.85
C LYS A 176 13.67 -5.04 -12.22
N PRO A 177 14.83 -5.00 -12.91
CA PRO A 177 16.11 -5.45 -12.33
C PRO A 177 16.48 -4.70 -11.05
N HIS A 178 16.13 -3.41 -10.97
CA HIS A 178 16.39 -2.62 -9.78
C HIS A 178 15.20 -2.65 -8.83
N PHE A 179 15.39 -3.27 -7.67
CA PHE A 179 14.32 -3.50 -6.69
C PHE A 179 13.62 -2.22 -6.23
N THR A 180 14.37 -1.15 -5.99
CA THR A 180 13.85 0.15 -5.54
C THR A 180 13.15 0.94 -6.64
N ALA A 181 13.29 0.56 -7.92
CA ALA A 181 12.58 1.19 -9.03
C ALA A 181 11.16 0.62 -9.26
N MET A 182 10.80 -0.45 -8.53
CA MET A 182 9.46 -1.04 -8.57
C MET A 182 8.51 -0.33 -7.61
N ASP A 183 7.25 -0.27 -8.02
CA ASP A 183 6.14 0.08 -7.13
C ASP A 183 6.05 -0.92 -5.97
N VAL A 184 5.55 -0.45 -4.82
CA VAL A 184 5.52 -1.27 -3.61
C VAL A 184 4.69 -2.53 -3.79
N TYR A 185 3.56 -2.46 -4.51
CA TYR A 185 2.76 -3.64 -4.82
C TYR A 185 3.59 -4.72 -5.52
N TRP A 186 4.43 -4.32 -6.48
CA TRP A 186 5.24 -5.26 -7.26
C TRP A 186 6.41 -5.82 -6.45
N ARG A 187 6.96 -5.06 -5.51
CA ARG A 187 7.94 -5.59 -4.55
C ARG A 187 7.34 -6.70 -3.69
N TRP A 188 6.11 -6.51 -3.21
CA TRP A 188 5.38 -7.53 -2.45
C TRP A 188 4.99 -8.73 -3.30
N THR A 189 4.50 -8.49 -4.51
CA THR A 189 4.17 -9.57 -5.46
C THR A 189 5.42 -10.42 -5.76
N LEU A 190 6.57 -9.77 -5.96
CA LEU A 190 7.85 -10.45 -6.14
C LEU A 190 8.20 -11.31 -4.92
N HIS A 191 8.08 -10.78 -3.70
CA HIS A 191 8.35 -11.55 -2.48
C HIS A 191 7.42 -12.74 -2.27
N LEU A 192 6.14 -12.61 -2.61
CA LEU A 192 5.14 -13.65 -2.44
C LEU A 192 5.29 -14.79 -3.46
N TYR A 193 5.61 -14.46 -4.71
CA TYR A 193 5.50 -15.41 -5.82
C TYR A 193 6.82 -15.76 -6.52
N ALA A 194 7.93 -15.07 -6.23
CA ALA A 194 9.23 -15.38 -6.86
C ALA A 194 9.69 -16.81 -6.59
N ALA A 195 9.46 -17.34 -5.37
CA ALA A 195 9.83 -18.72 -5.05
C ALA A 195 9.11 -19.73 -5.96
N GLU A 196 7.80 -19.59 -6.13
CA GLU A 196 7.01 -20.47 -7.00
C GLU A 196 7.36 -20.26 -8.48
N ALA A 197 7.65 -19.02 -8.92
CA ALA A 197 8.15 -18.74 -10.28
C ALA A 197 9.46 -19.48 -10.55
N MET A 198 10.43 -19.32 -9.65
CA MET A 198 11.74 -19.94 -9.77
C MET A 198 11.65 -21.47 -9.75
N GLU A 199 10.80 -22.05 -8.90
CA GLU A 199 10.61 -23.49 -8.79
C GLU A 199 9.95 -24.10 -10.03
N ARG A 200 8.87 -23.47 -10.54
CA ARG A 200 8.05 -24.06 -11.60
C ARG A 200 8.46 -23.68 -13.02
N PHE A 201 9.06 -22.51 -13.18
CA PHE A 201 9.39 -21.94 -14.49
C PHE A 201 10.91 -21.69 -14.66
N GLY A 202 11.71 -21.91 -13.61
CA GLY A 202 13.17 -21.74 -13.66
C GLY A 202 13.64 -20.28 -13.70
N GLY A 203 12.72 -19.32 -13.61
CA GLY A 203 13.02 -17.90 -13.75
C GLY A 203 11.79 -17.02 -13.49
N LEU A 204 12.00 -15.71 -13.55
CA LEU A 204 10.95 -14.71 -13.38
C LEU A 204 10.16 -14.41 -14.69
N GLY A 205 10.65 -14.86 -15.84
CA GLY A 205 9.86 -14.91 -17.07
C GLY A 205 9.16 -16.28 -17.15
N LEU A 206 7.84 -16.30 -17.11
CA LEU A 206 7.06 -17.55 -17.08
C LEU A 206 6.93 -18.21 -18.47
N GLY A 207 7.46 -17.57 -19.52
CA GLY A 207 7.45 -18.07 -20.89
C GLY A 207 8.31 -17.22 -21.81
N GLU A 208 8.31 -17.57 -23.09
CA GLU A 208 9.02 -16.85 -24.15
C GLU A 208 8.25 -15.60 -24.54
N LYS A 209 8.95 -14.45 -24.60
CA LYS A 209 8.32 -13.15 -24.88
C LYS A 209 7.49 -13.16 -26.17
N GLU A 210 8.02 -13.78 -27.21
CA GLU A 210 7.42 -13.85 -28.55
C GLU A 210 6.09 -14.63 -28.59
N MET A 211 5.89 -15.54 -27.63
CA MET A 211 4.71 -16.38 -27.52
C MET A 211 3.66 -15.80 -26.56
N LEU A 212 3.94 -14.64 -25.94
CA LEU A 212 2.99 -14.00 -25.05
C LEU A 212 1.85 -13.34 -25.84
N PRO A 213 0.58 -13.53 -25.44
CA PRO A 213 -0.57 -12.94 -26.15
C PRO A 213 -0.47 -11.42 -26.34
N VAL A 214 0.10 -10.71 -25.36
CA VAL A 214 0.30 -9.25 -25.44
C VAL A 214 1.27 -8.89 -26.56
N GLU A 215 2.37 -9.63 -26.69
CA GLU A 215 3.37 -9.39 -27.71
C GLU A 215 2.88 -9.83 -29.10
N LEU A 216 2.11 -10.90 -29.18
CA LEU A 216 1.42 -11.30 -30.41
C LEU A 216 0.45 -10.20 -30.90
N VAL A 217 -0.32 -9.58 -29.99
CA VAL A 217 -1.21 -8.47 -30.34
C VAL A 217 -0.42 -7.23 -30.78
N ASN A 218 0.71 -6.93 -30.12
CA ASN A 218 1.58 -5.83 -30.52
C ASN A 218 2.20 -6.07 -31.91
N LEU A 219 2.66 -7.30 -32.18
CA LEU A 219 3.19 -7.72 -33.48
C LEU A 219 2.15 -7.54 -34.57
N LEU A 220 0.94 -8.10 -34.38
CA LEU A 220 -0.18 -7.97 -35.32
C LEU A 220 -0.56 -6.52 -35.60
N ARG A 221 -0.46 -5.64 -34.58
CA ARG A 221 -0.73 -4.21 -34.74
C ARG A 221 0.38 -3.49 -35.51
N SER A 222 1.63 -3.94 -35.36
CA SER A 222 2.80 -3.36 -36.03
C SER A 222 2.90 -3.74 -37.51
N GLU A 223 2.34 -4.88 -37.89
CA GLU A 223 2.22 -5.28 -39.29
C GLU A 223 1.21 -4.37 -40.00
N ARG A 224 1.70 -3.58 -40.97
CA ARG A 224 0.84 -2.80 -41.85
C ARG A 224 -0.01 -3.77 -42.68
N VAL A 225 -1.29 -3.88 -42.34
CA VAL A 225 -2.30 -4.60 -43.12
C VAL A 225 -2.29 -4.06 -44.54
N ARG A 226 -1.75 -4.85 -45.48
CA ARG A 226 -1.92 -4.59 -46.92
C ARG A 226 -3.24 -5.23 -47.32
N TRP A 227 -4.27 -4.40 -47.46
CA TRP A 227 -5.49 -4.82 -48.13
C TRP A 227 -5.16 -5.14 -49.59
N GLN A 228 -5.21 -6.41 -49.98
CA GLN A 228 -5.34 -6.79 -51.38
C GLN A 228 -6.84 -6.72 -51.69
N GLY A 229 -7.23 -5.70 -52.47
CA GLY A 229 -8.55 -5.57 -53.06
C GLY A 229 -8.66 -6.33 -54.38
#